data_AF-A0A3D2J2L8-F1
#
_entry.id   AF-A0A3D2J2L8-F1
#
_cell.length_a   1.000
_cell.length_b   1.000
_cell.length_c   1.000
_cell.angle_alpha   90.00
_cell.angle_beta   90.00
_cell.angle_gamma   90.00
#
_symmetry.space_group_name_H-M   'P 1'
#
loop_
_entity.id
_entity.type
_entity.pdbx_description
1 polymer ?
#
loop_
_entity_poly.entity_id
_entity_poly.type
_entity_poly.pdbx_seq_one_letter_code
_entity_poly.pdbx_strand_id
1 'polypeptide(L)'
;MLQNEDLMNGHPLRVLRTQLDLSQKDFATQVGVSEATISRAESGHRLSPKVRRQLCDRLGMTSKELGLMGRKREVVYPSTMLSYNQ
;
A
#
# COMPACT_ATOMS: atom_id res chain seq x y z
N MET A 1 18.18 -18.56 -5.87
CA MET A 1 16.81 -18.99 -6.19
C MET A 1 15.90 -18.40 -5.12
N LEU A 2 15.03 -17.47 -5.51
CA LEU A 2 14.28 -16.63 -4.56
C LEU A 2 13.37 -17.48 -3.67
N GLN A 3 13.44 -17.22 -2.37
CA GLN A 3 12.86 -18.02 -1.30
C GLN A 3 11.33 -17.84 -1.24
N ASN A 4 10.61 -18.95 -1.17
CA ASN A 4 9.14 -19.06 -1.20
C ASN A 4 8.41 -18.53 0.06
N GLU A 5 9.08 -17.88 1.01
CA GLU A 5 8.44 -17.40 2.24
C GLU A 5 7.83 -15.97 2.13
N ASP A 6 8.23 -15.18 1.13
CA ASP A 6 7.67 -13.84 0.90
C ASP A 6 6.19 -13.85 0.44
N LEU A 7 5.69 -15.01 0.00
CA LEU A 7 4.36 -15.18 -0.60
C LEU A 7 3.19 -15.19 0.42
N MET A 8 3.45 -15.33 1.72
CA MET A 8 2.38 -15.49 2.72
C MET A 8 2.11 -14.26 3.62
N ASN A 9 2.97 -13.23 3.61
CA ASN A 9 2.81 -12.02 4.44
C ASN A 9 3.08 -10.68 3.70
N GLY A 10 3.23 -10.70 2.36
CA GLY A 10 3.53 -9.52 1.56
C GLY A 10 2.33 -8.58 1.36
N HIS A 11 2.59 -7.27 1.30
CA HIS A 11 1.59 -6.27 0.91
C HIS A 11 0.97 -6.63 -0.47
N PRO A 12 -0.34 -6.47 -0.70
CA PRO A 12 -0.99 -6.94 -1.94
C PRO A 12 -0.32 -6.43 -3.23
N LEU A 13 0.12 -5.17 -3.23
CA LEU A 13 0.88 -4.59 -4.34
C LEU A 13 2.20 -5.33 -4.64
N ARG A 14 2.91 -5.80 -3.60
CA ARG A 14 4.16 -6.56 -3.75
C ARG A 14 3.87 -7.92 -4.37
N VAL A 15 2.81 -8.59 -3.90
CA VAL A 15 2.38 -9.90 -4.42
C VAL A 15 2.05 -9.79 -5.91
N LEU A 16 1.26 -8.79 -6.29
CA LEU A 16 0.92 -8.52 -7.69
C LEU A 16 2.18 -8.29 -8.54
N ARG A 17 3.11 -7.46 -8.05
CA ARG A 17 4.37 -7.20 -8.76
C ARG A 17 5.20 -8.47 -8.96
N THR A 18 5.33 -9.31 -7.93
CA THR A 18 6.09 -10.56 -8.01
C THR A 18 5.44 -11.60 -8.92
N GLN A 19 4.11 -11.62 -9.02
CA GLN A 19 3.39 -12.47 -9.98
C GLN A 19 3.65 -12.07 -11.43
N LEU A 20 3.98 -10.80 -11.66
CA LEU A 20 4.37 -10.28 -12.98
C LEU A 20 5.88 -10.41 -13.25
N ASP A 21 6.65 -10.96 -12.30
CA ASP A 21 8.12 -11.06 -12.35
C ASP A 21 8.84 -9.71 -12.61
N LEU A 22 8.28 -8.63 -12.05
CA LEU A 22 8.80 -7.28 -12.23
C LEU A 22 9.61 -6.80 -11.01
N SER A 23 10.70 -6.06 -11.28
CA SER A 23 11.36 -5.28 -10.23
C SER A 23 10.48 -4.09 -9.80
N GLN A 24 10.75 -3.50 -8.62
CA GLN A 24 10.03 -2.30 -8.17
C GLN A 24 10.17 -1.15 -9.18
N LYS A 25 11.34 -1.02 -9.80
CA LYS A 25 11.63 -0.03 -10.83
C LYS A 25 10.79 -0.27 -12.09
N ASP A 26 10.77 -1.49 -12.60
CA ASP A 26 10.03 -1.80 -13.85
C ASP A 26 8.53 -1.65 -13.65
N PHE A 27 8.02 -2.11 -12.50
CA PHE A 27 6.62 -1.92 -12.13
C PHE A 27 6.26 -0.43 -11.99
N ALA A 28 7.13 0.37 -11.36
CA ALA A 28 6.94 1.80 -11.24
C ALA A 28 6.91 2.50 -12.61
N THR A 29 7.80 2.12 -13.52
CA THR A 29 7.80 2.61 -14.91
C THR A 29 6.51 2.24 -15.63
N GLN A 30 6.03 1.01 -15.49
CA GLN A 30 4.81 0.53 -16.14
C GLN A 30 3.56 1.31 -15.68
N VAL A 31 3.48 1.62 -14.38
CA VAL A 31 2.35 2.35 -13.79
C VAL A 31 2.52 3.87 -13.77
N GLY A 32 3.68 4.38 -14.21
CA GLY A 32 3.98 5.81 -14.33
C GLY A 32 4.21 6.52 -13.00
N VAL A 33 4.79 5.84 -12.01
CA VAL A 33 5.17 6.43 -10.71
C VAL A 33 6.66 6.22 -10.44
N SER A 34 7.19 6.80 -9.36
CA SER A 34 8.58 6.55 -8.96
C SER A 34 8.74 5.22 -8.23
N GLU A 35 9.91 4.61 -8.34
CA GLU A 35 10.27 3.40 -7.57
C GLU A 35 10.09 3.60 -6.06
N ALA A 36 10.49 4.77 -5.53
CA ALA A 36 10.27 5.14 -4.13
C ALA A 36 8.79 5.15 -3.73
N THR A 37 7.89 5.50 -4.66
CA THR A 37 6.44 5.44 -4.42
C THR A 37 5.97 4.00 -4.24
N ILE A 38 6.44 3.07 -5.10
CA ILE A 38 6.13 1.64 -4.99
C ILE A 38 6.70 1.07 -3.69
N SER A 39 7.96 1.34 -3.36
CA SER A 39 8.58 0.88 -2.11
C SER A 39 7.79 1.34 -0.86
N ARG A 40 7.37 2.61 -0.81
CA ARG A 40 6.52 3.13 0.28
C ARG A 40 5.16 2.43 0.34
N ALA A 41 4.54 2.22 -0.82
CA ALA A 41 3.25 1.54 -0.94
C ALA A 41 3.34 0.10 -0.44
N GLU A 42 4.32 -0.68 -0.93
CA GLU A 42 4.59 -2.06 -0.51
C GLU A 42 4.93 -2.17 0.97
N SER A 43 5.47 -1.11 1.57
CA SER A 43 5.73 -1.03 3.02
C SER A 43 4.50 -0.62 3.84
N GLY A 44 3.34 -0.42 3.21
CA GLY A 44 2.06 -0.06 3.87
C GLY A 44 1.92 1.41 4.24
N HIS A 45 2.76 2.30 3.70
CA HIS A 45 2.61 3.74 3.92
C HIS A 45 1.41 4.29 3.14
N ARG A 46 0.76 5.30 3.72
CA ARG A 46 -0.28 6.05 3.02
C ARG A 46 0.34 6.82 1.85
N LEU A 47 -0.21 6.59 0.66
CA LEU A 47 0.09 7.38 -0.53
C LEU A 47 -0.87 8.58 -0.61
N SER A 48 -0.48 9.59 -1.41
CA SER A 48 -1.38 10.68 -1.72
C SER A 48 -2.60 10.15 -2.50
N PRO A 49 -3.79 10.79 -2.36
CA PRO A 49 -4.99 10.38 -3.10
C PRO A 49 -4.79 10.33 -4.61
N LYS A 50 -3.99 11.26 -5.17
CA LYS A 50 -3.66 11.33 -6.60
C LYS A 50 -2.92 10.06 -7.07
N VAL A 51 -1.85 9.69 -6.35
CA VAL A 51 -1.04 8.51 -6.70
C VAL A 51 -1.85 7.24 -6.53
N ARG A 52 -2.62 7.13 -5.45
CA ARG A 52 -3.48 5.96 -5.22
C ARG A 52 -4.50 5.78 -6.35
N ARG A 53 -5.16 6.87 -6.78
CA ARG A 53 -6.10 6.84 -7.90
C ARG A 53 -5.39 6.40 -9.19
N GLN A 54 -4.23 6.99 -9.50
CA GLN A 54 -3.45 6.60 -10.68
C GLN A 54 -3.11 5.11 -10.69
N LEU A 55 -2.69 4.54 -9.55
CA LEU A 55 -2.44 3.09 -9.44
C LEU A 55 -3.70 2.27 -9.67
N CYS A 56 -4.83 2.69 -9.11
CA CYS A 56 -6.12 2.00 -9.30
C CYS A 56 -6.54 2.03 -10.77
N ASP A 57 -6.50 3.21 -11.41
CA ASP A 57 -6.89 3.40 -12.80
C ASP A 57 -6.02 2.57 -13.75
N ARG A 58 -4.71 2.50 -13.48
CA ARG A 58 -3.76 1.83 -14.36
C ARG A 58 -3.78 0.31 -14.24
N LEU A 59 -4.10 -0.20 -13.05
CA LEU A 59 -4.18 -1.63 -12.75
C LEU A 59 -5.59 -2.19 -12.89
N GLY A 60 -6.61 -1.34 -13.05
CA GLY A 60 -8.01 -1.75 -13.09
C GLY A 60 -8.50 -2.36 -11.77
N MET A 61 -7.85 -2.00 -10.66
CA MET A 61 -8.08 -2.58 -9.34
C MET A 61 -8.45 -1.48 -8.33
N THR A 62 -9.19 -1.85 -7.30
CA THR A 62 -9.56 -0.92 -6.23
C THR A 62 -8.41 -0.71 -5.25
N SER A 63 -8.47 0.40 -4.50
CA SER A 63 -7.51 0.69 -3.43
C SER A 63 -7.50 -0.39 -2.33
N LYS A 64 -8.59 -1.14 -2.15
CA LYS A 64 -8.68 -2.23 -1.19
C LYS A 64 -7.91 -3.46 -1.68
N GLU A 65 -8.12 -3.87 -2.93
CA GLU A 65 -7.41 -5.00 -3.56
C GLU A 65 -5.91 -4.75 -3.62
N LEU A 66 -5.50 -3.50 -3.87
CA LEU A 66 -4.08 -3.11 -3.91
C LEU A 66 -3.45 -2.87 -2.51
N GLY A 67 -4.21 -2.96 -1.42
CA GLY A 67 -3.71 -2.70 -0.06
C GLY A 67 -3.47 -1.22 0.28
N LEU A 68 -3.90 -0.28 -0.57
CA LEU A 68 -3.63 1.16 -0.49
C LEU A 68 -4.56 1.94 0.48
N MET A 69 -5.27 1.23 1.36
CA MET A 69 -6.15 1.82 2.37
C MET A 69 -5.35 2.46 3.53
N GLY A 70 -4.06 2.13 3.64
CA GLY A 70 -3.17 2.56 4.72
C GLY A 70 -3.55 1.94 6.06
N ARG A 71 -2.58 1.77 6.97
CA ARG A 71 -2.93 1.36 8.34
C ARG A 71 -3.88 2.41 8.94
N LYS A 72 -5.03 1.98 9.46
CA LYS A 72 -5.81 2.82 10.37
C LYS A 72 -4.87 3.13 11.53
N ARG A 73 -4.54 4.40 11.72
CA ARG A 73 -4.08 4.84 13.04
C ARG A 73 -5.29 4.59 13.93
N GLU A 74 -5.24 3.56 14.78
CA GLU A 74 -6.13 3.53 15.93
C GLU A 74 -5.90 4.85 16.65
N VAL A 75 -6.93 5.68 16.70
CA VAL A 75 -6.92 6.84 17.57
C VAL A 75 -7.06 6.24 18.96
N VAL A 76 -5.92 6.01 19.63
CA VAL A 76 -5.91 5.76 21.06
C VAL A 76 -6.31 7.09 21.69
N TYR A 77 -7.61 7.26 21.98
CA TYR A 77 -8.05 8.35 22.83
C TYR A 77 -7.47 8.11 24.21
N PRO A 78 -6.66 9.03 24.77
CA PRO A 78 -6.25 8.94 26.15
C PRO A 78 -7.52 8.90 27.02
N SER A 79 -7.59 7.95 27.96
CA SER A 79 -8.73 7.72 28.85
C SER A 79 -9.10 8.91 29.75
N THR A 80 -8.43 10.05 29.61
CA THR A 80 -8.67 11.29 30.35
C THR A 80 -9.65 12.25 29.69
N MET A 81 -10.16 11.96 28.49
CA MET A 81 -11.16 12.80 27.78
C MET A 81 -12.62 12.35 28.04
N LEU A 82 -12.93 11.87 29.25
CA LEU A 82 -14.27 11.46 29.70
C LEU A 82 -14.80 12.29 30.88
N SER A 83 -14.45 13.57 30.95
CA SER A 83 -15.01 14.49 31.94
C SER A 83 -15.39 15.83 31.34
N TYR A 84 -16.32 15.83 30.39
CA TYR A 84 -17.15 17.00 30.11
C TYR A 84 -18.57 16.51 29.80
N ASN A 85 -19.27 16.12 30.86
CA ASN A 85 -20.73 16.14 30.94
C ASN A 85 -21.13 15.96 32.40
N GLN A 86 -21.34 17.09 33.08
CA GLN A 86 -22.59 17.52 33.72
C GLN A 86 -22.28 18.48 34.86
#